data_AF-A0A2V8ML69-F1
#
_entry.id   AF-A0A2V8ML69-F1
#
_cell.length_a   1.000
_cell.length_b   1.000
_cell.length_c   1.000
_cell.angle_alpha   90.00
_cell.angle_beta   90.00
_cell.angle_gamma   90.00
#
_symmetry.space_group_name_H-M   'P 1'
#
loop_
_entity.id
_entity.type
_entity.pdbx_description
1 polymer ?
#
loop_
_entity_poly.entity_id
_entity_poly.type
_entity_poly.pdbx_seq_one_letter_code
_entity_poly.pdbx_strand_id
1 'polypeptide(L)'
;DLATISHNRDLLCNLHEGSFARLRSIEEAMEALDRGQYGECVRCGKDINEKRLLAVPWATLCIRCQEETEAEHTLSRRVLAGGMEEEETEP
;
A
#
# COMPACT_ATOMS: atom_id res chain seq x y z
N ASP A 1 13.83 7.17 -31.32
CA ASP A 1 13.16 7.57 -30.05
C ASP A 1 12.03 6.66 -29.61
N LEU A 2 12.21 5.33 -29.63
CA LEU A 2 11.24 4.41 -29.03
C LEU A 2 11.42 4.29 -27.51
N ALA A 3 12.67 4.32 -27.04
CA ALA A 3 13.02 4.25 -25.63
C ALA A 3 12.43 5.42 -24.82
N THR A 4 12.50 6.64 -25.36
CA THR A 4 11.93 7.84 -24.72
C THR A 4 10.41 7.78 -24.62
N ILE A 5 9.73 7.30 -25.66
CA ILE A 5 8.26 7.16 -25.66
C ILE A 5 7.81 6.11 -24.64
N SER A 6 8.50 4.96 -24.59
CA SER A 6 8.21 3.92 -23.58
C SER A 6 8.40 4.46 -22.16
N HIS A 7 9.54 5.10 -21.89
CA HIS A 7 9.84 5.63 -20.57
C HIS A 7 8.83 6.68 -20.11
N ASN A 8 8.43 7.59 -21.01
CA ASN A 8 7.40 8.59 -20.72
C ASN A 8 6.06 7.94 -20.41
N ARG A 9 5.68 6.89 -21.15
CA ARG A 9 4.45 6.14 -20.89
C ARG A 9 4.48 5.49 -19.51
N ASP A 10 5.57 4.83 -19.16
CA ASP A 10 5.71 4.13 -17.87
C ASP A 10 5.63 5.12 -16.69
N LEU A 11 6.26 6.29 -16.82
CA LEU A 11 6.17 7.36 -15.83
C LEU A 11 4.72 7.83 -15.63
N LEU A 12 3.99 8.05 -16.72
CA LEU A 12 2.59 8.47 -16.67
C LEU A 12 1.69 7.41 -16.03
N CYS A 13 1.92 6.13 -16.33
CA CYS A 13 1.19 5.02 -15.69
C CYS A 13 1.39 5.00 -14.17
N ASN A 14 2.64 5.08 -13.69
CA ASN A 14 2.94 5.08 -12.26
C ASN A 14 2.28 6.25 -11.49
N LEU A 15 2.26 7.44 -12.10
CA LEU A 15 1.61 8.61 -11.50
C LEU A 15 0.09 8.42 -11.37
N HIS A 16 -0.54 7.84 -12.40
CA HIS A 16 -1.96 7.52 -12.37
C HIS A 16 -2.29 6.45 -11.34
N GLU A 17 -1.50 5.37 -11.25
CA GLU A 17 -1.72 4.28 -10.30
C GLU A 17 -1.78 4.77 -8.85
N GLY A 18 -0.83 5.62 -8.43
CA GLY A 18 -0.84 6.19 -7.08
C GLY A 18 -2.03 7.12 -6.81
N SER A 19 -2.47 7.85 -7.85
CA SER A 19 -3.62 8.75 -7.76
C SER A 19 -4.93 7.98 -7.62
N PHE A 20 -5.13 6.93 -8.43
CA PHE A 20 -6.30 6.05 -8.34
C PHE A 20 -6.35 5.27 -7.04
N ALA A 21 -5.20 4.77 -6.55
CA ALA A 21 -5.13 4.10 -5.26
C ALA A 21 -5.61 5.01 -4.12
N ARG A 22 -5.19 6.29 -4.14
CA ARG A 22 -5.63 7.28 -3.14
C ARG A 22 -7.10 7.62 -3.26
N LEU A 23 -7.63 7.81 -4.47
CA LEU A 23 -9.06 8.06 -4.69
C LEU A 23 -9.91 6.94 -4.09
N ARG A 24 -9.55 5.68 -4.36
CA ARG A 24 -10.23 4.53 -3.78
C ARG A 24 -10.19 4.53 -2.25
N SER A 25 -9.06 4.86 -1.63
CA SER A 25 -9.00 4.95 -0.16
C SER A 25 -9.90 6.07 0.39
N ILE A 26 -10.04 7.18 -0.34
CA ILE A 26 -10.96 8.26 0.05
C ILE A 26 -12.41 7.77 -0.04
N GLU A 27 -12.78 7.10 -1.13
CA GLU A 27 -14.11 6.50 -1.30
C GLU A 27 -14.43 5.51 -0.16
N GLU A 28 -13.50 4.61 0.15
CA GLU A 28 -13.64 3.67 1.28
C GLU A 28 -13.85 4.37 2.63
N ALA A 29 -13.12 5.47 2.87
CA ALA A 29 -13.27 6.27 4.08
C ALA A 29 -14.60 7.01 4.14
N MET A 30 -15.11 7.48 3.00
CA MET A 30 -16.45 8.06 2.90
C MET A 30 -17.53 7.03 3.20
N GLU A 31 -17.42 5.82 2.66
CA GLU A 31 -18.37 4.76 3.01
C GLU A 31 -18.28 4.35 4.48
N ALA A 32 -17.09 4.35 5.07
CA ALA A 32 -16.92 4.09 6.50
C ALA A 32 -17.60 5.17 7.36
N LEU A 33 -17.57 6.44 6.93
CA LEU A 33 -18.34 7.52 7.55
C LEU A 33 -19.84 7.23 7.50
N ASP A 34 -20.36 6.86 6.33
CA ASP A 34 -21.78 6.57 6.15
C ASP A 34 -22.25 5.38 7.01
N ARG A 35 -21.36 4.39 7.23
CA ARG A 35 -21.63 3.24 8.10
C ARG A 35 -21.35 3.50 9.58
N GLY A 36 -20.86 4.67 9.96
CA GLY A 36 -20.49 5.00 11.34
C GLY A 36 -19.25 4.27 11.88
N GLN A 37 -18.41 3.76 10.98
CA GLN A 37 -17.17 3.01 11.27
C GLN A 37 -15.91 3.84 11.02
N TYR A 38 -16.07 5.13 10.71
CA TYR A 38 -14.94 6.00 10.45
C TYR A 38 -14.06 6.16 11.69
N GLY A 39 -12.76 6.01 11.48
CA GLY A 39 -11.78 6.02 12.57
C GLY A 39 -11.62 4.68 13.27
N GLU A 40 -12.26 3.60 12.81
CA GLU A 40 -11.98 2.24 13.29
C GLU A 40 -10.99 1.52 12.37
N CYS A 41 -9.99 0.86 12.96
CA CYS A 41 -9.00 0.09 12.20
C CYS A 41 -9.63 -1.19 11.63
N VAL A 42 -9.66 -1.33 10.30
CA VAL A 42 -10.27 -2.49 9.62
C VAL A 42 -9.62 -3.84 9.95
N ARG A 43 -8.37 -3.85 10.46
CA ARG A 43 -7.64 -5.08 10.83
C ARG A 43 -7.88 -5.53 12.27
N CYS A 44 -7.96 -4.59 13.22
CA CYS A 44 -8.02 -4.94 14.65
C CYS A 44 -9.24 -4.40 15.40
N GLY A 45 -10.11 -3.64 14.74
CA GLY A 45 -11.33 -3.07 15.31
C GLY A 45 -11.09 -2.02 16.40
N LYS A 46 -9.88 -1.46 16.48
CA LYS A 46 -9.53 -0.42 17.45
C LYS A 46 -9.56 0.95 16.82
N ASP A 47 -9.82 1.97 17.63
CA ASP A 47 -9.79 3.36 17.19
C ASP A 47 -8.41 3.76 16.62
N ILE A 48 -8.46 4.46 15.50
CA ILE A 48 -7.33 5.10 14.85
C ILE A 48 -7.08 6.42 15.57
N ASN A 49 -5.81 6.69 15.88
CA ASN A 49 -5.42 7.91 16.58
C ASN A 49 -5.88 9.16 15.81
N GLU A 50 -6.54 10.08 16.51
CA GLU A 50 -7.04 11.34 15.94
C GLU A 50 -5.95 12.11 15.19
N LYS A 51 -4.73 12.19 15.72
CA LYS A 51 -3.61 12.88 15.05
C LYS A 51 -3.31 12.29 13.67
N ARG A 52 -3.51 10.98 13.50
CA ARG A 52 -3.34 10.29 12.22
C ARG A 52 -4.49 10.60 11.28
N LEU A 53 -5.74 10.62 11.75
CA LEU A 53 -6.89 11.01 10.93
C LEU A 53 -6.82 12.48 10.50
N LEU A 54 -6.26 13.36 11.33
CA LEU A 54 -6.01 14.76 10.95
C LEU A 54 -4.95 14.90 9.86
N ALA A 55 -3.91 14.05 9.88
CA ALA A 55 -2.85 14.07 8.88
C ALA A 55 -3.24 13.33 7.59
N VAL A 56 -3.94 12.19 7.73
CA VAL A 56 -4.36 11.29 6.66
C VAL A 56 -5.81 10.85 6.95
N PRO A 57 -6.81 11.61 6.49
CA PRO A 57 -8.23 11.34 6.79
C PRO A 57 -8.73 9.99 6.25
N TRP A 58 -8.19 9.53 5.12
CA TRP A 58 -8.57 8.26 4.50
C TRP A 58 -7.82 7.04 5.08
N ALA A 59 -7.21 7.17 6.27
CA ALA A 59 -6.49 6.06 6.88
C ALA A 59 -7.46 4.96 7.36
N THR A 60 -7.30 3.73 6.85
CA THR A 60 -8.13 2.57 7.20
C THR A 60 -7.50 1.67 8.28
N LEU A 61 -6.21 1.81 8.53
CA LEU A 61 -5.45 1.05 9.52
C LEU A 61 -4.94 1.96 10.64
N CYS A 62 -4.74 1.40 11.84
CA CYS A 62 -3.95 2.04 12.89
C CYS A 62 -2.45 1.89 12.61
N ILE A 63 -1.61 2.71 13.27
CA ILE A 63 -0.14 2.72 13.06
C ILE A 63 0.46 1.32 13.22
N ARG A 64 0.12 0.63 14.30
CA ARG A 64 0.61 -0.72 14.58
C ARG A 64 0.26 -1.71 13.46
N CYS A 65 -0.98 -1.68 12.97
CA CYS A 65 -1.39 -2.59 11.89
C CYS A 65 -0.76 -2.21 10.56
N GLN A 66 -0.55 -0.92 10.29
CA GLN A 66 0.15 -0.48 9.10
C GLN A 66 1.62 -0.93 9.11
N GLU A 67 2.33 -0.75 10.23
CA GLU A 67 3.73 -1.18 10.38
C GLU A 67 3.87 -2.69 10.14
N GLU A 68 2.92 -3.48 10.66
CA GLU A 68 2.90 -4.93 10.46
C GLU A 68 2.65 -5.31 9.00
N THR A 69 1.70 -4.65 8.31
CA THR A 69 1.49 -4.86 6.86
C THR A 69 2.72 -4.46 6.02
N GLU A 70 3.40 -3.37 6.37
CA GLU A 70 4.63 -2.94 5.69
C GLU A 70 5.79 -3.92 5.93
N ALA A 71 5.91 -4.46 7.14
CA ALA A 71 6.87 -5.49 7.47
C ALA A 71 6.60 -6.80 6.69
N GLU A 72 5.35 -7.25 6.63
CA GLU A 72 4.92 -8.39 5.81
C GLU A 72 5.25 -8.19 4.32
N HIS A 73 4.95 -7.02 3.77
CA HIS A 73 5.30 -6.67 2.38
C HIS A 73 6.81 -6.67 2.14
N THR A 74 7.59 -6.18 3.09
CA THR A 74 9.06 -6.14 3.00
C THR A 74 9.64 -7.54 3.02
N LEU A 75 9.15 -8.41 3.92
CA LEU A 75 9.55 -9.82 3.99
C LEU A 75 9.18 -10.56 2.70
N SER A 76 7.94 -10.39 2.22
CA SER A 76 7.48 -11.00 0.96
C SER A 76 8.35 -10.56 -0.22
N ARG A 77 8.68 -9.27 -0.33
CA ARG A 77 9.57 -8.75 -1.36
C ARG A 77 10.98 -9.33 -1.26
N ARG A 78 11.50 -9.52 -0.04
CA ARG A 78 12.82 -10.11 0.18
C ARG A 78 12.86 -11.60 -0.19
N VAL A 79 11.81 -12.36 0.11
CA VAL A 79 11.70 -13.78 -0.26
C VAL A 79 11.65 -13.93 -1.77
N LEU A 80 10.84 -13.13 -2.47
CA LEU A 80 10.75 -13.17 -3.94
C LEU A 80 12.06 -12.76 -4.62
N ALA A 81 12.79 -11.80 -4.05
CA ALA A 81 14.11 -11.39 -4.55
C ALA A 81 15.23 -12.39 -4.25
N GLY A 82 15.03 -13.35 -3.34
CA GLY A 82 16.05 -14.29 -2.88
C GLY A 82 15.93 -15.72 -3.45
N GLY A 83 15.04 -15.97 -4.40
CA GLY A 83 14.75 -17.30 -4.95
C GLY A 83 15.48 -17.69 -6.24
N MET A 84 16.75 -17.30 -6.42
CA MET A 84 17.58 -17.71 -7.57
C MET A 84 19.03 -17.99 -7.15
N GLU A 85 19.27 -19.01 -6.32
CA GLU A 85 20.57 -19.69 -6.27
C GLU A 85 20.34 -21.14 -6.73
N GLU A 86 20.36 -21.36 -8.05
CA GLU A 86 20.46 -22.69 -8.66
C GLU A 86 21.91 -23.18 -8.49
N GLU A 87 22.08 -24.14 -7.59
CA GLU A 87 22.78 -25.41 -7.78
C GLU A 87 23.71 -25.51 -9.03
N GLU A 88 24.94 -25.00 -8.93
CA GLU A 88 26.09 -25.53 -9.69
C GLU A 88 26.90 -26.41 -8.73
N THR A 89 26.47 -27.66 -8.57
CA THR A 89 27.32 -28.73 -8.03
C THR A 89 27.55 -29.74 -9.14
N GLU A 90 28.71 -29.67 -9.78
CA GLU A 90 29.29 -30.78 -10.56
C GLU A 90 30.78 -30.50 -10.79
N PRO A 91 31.63 -31.52 -10.95
CA PRO A 91 31.88 -32.65 -10.07
C PRO A 91 33.30 -32.61 -9.43
#